data_AF-A0A967WET8-F1
#
_entry.id   AF-A0A967WET8-F1
#
_cell.length_a   1.000
_cell.length_b   1.000
_cell.length_c   1.000
_cell.angle_alpha   90.00
_cell.angle_beta   90.00
_cell.angle_gamma   90.00
#
_symmetry.space_group_name_H-M   'P 1'
#
loop_
_entity.id
_entity.type
_entity.pdbx_description
1 polymer ?
#
loop_
_entity_poly.entity_id
_entity_poly.type
_entity_poly.pdbx_seq_one_letter_code
_entity_poly.pdbx_strand_id
1 'polypeptide(L)'
;ATAGAFFEYVAFYFTAAFAEHKWAIHYYARRLGHELLTRRELLPDEPDHPRALDPYYKLQLGPLQRRDPPIVSLRWRRISFIHTTWDRFQVAEEINDLFVEGDEFVDRLYHALRESDLGPERQFPVRESGVEYIADLALPCRDGVVSIRVTPGRTGPGAWLSFSPDLVSEDIQGCVAAIRREVGQRGGIQPF
;
A
#
# COMPACT_ATOMS: atom_id res chain seq x y z
N ALA A 1 -10.15 -1.45 -14.70
CA ALA A 1 -11.19 -0.42 -14.53
C ALA A 1 -10.82 0.38 -13.29
N THR A 2 -10.77 1.70 -13.36
CA THR A 2 -10.63 2.53 -12.14
C THR A 2 -11.79 2.15 -11.23
N ALA A 3 -11.50 1.63 -10.04
CA ALA A 3 -12.57 1.31 -9.10
C ALA A 3 -13.31 2.62 -8.81
N GLY A 4 -14.55 2.74 -9.28
CA GLY A 4 -15.42 3.85 -8.91
C GLY A 4 -15.74 3.80 -7.42
N ALA A 5 -16.81 4.46 -6.97
CA ALA A 5 -17.31 4.36 -5.60
C ALA A 5 -17.97 2.98 -5.28
N PHE A 6 -17.39 1.89 -5.79
CA PHE A 6 -17.82 0.50 -5.61
C PHE A 6 -17.03 -0.14 -4.47
N PHE A 7 -17.38 0.22 -3.23
CA PHE A 7 -16.86 -0.40 -2.02
C PHE A 7 -17.97 -0.49 -0.97
N GLU A 8 -17.88 -1.46 -0.06
CA GLU A 8 -18.85 -1.62 1.03
C GLU A 8 -18.45 -0.86 2.29
N TYR A 9 -17.14 -0.71 2.52
CA TYR A 9 -16.58 -0.02 3.67
C TYR A 9 -15.50 0.95 3.22
N VAL A 10 -15.35 2.04 3.96
CA VAL A 10 -14.22 2.96 3.87
C VAL A 10 -13.52 2.99 5.22
N ALA A 11 -12.19 2.98 5.19
CA ALA A 11 -11.36 3.11 6.38
C ALA A 11 -10.49 4.36 6.27
N PHE A 12 -10.19 4.98 7.41
CA PHE A 12 -9.55 6.30 7.45
C PHE A 12 -8.11 6.20 7.96
N TYR A 13 -7.15 6.44 7.07
CA TYR A 13 -5.76 6.56 7.44
C TYR A 13 -5.46 7.95 7.99
N PHE A 14 -5.04 8.01 9.24
CA PHE A 14 -4.74 9.25 9.92
C PHE A 14 -3.30 9.68 9.63
N THR A 15 -3.12 10.89 9.11
CA THR A 15 -1.78 11.44 8.81
C THR A 15 -1.16 12.10 10.04
N ALA A 16 0.00 12.76 9.87
CA ALA A 16 0.70 13.47 10.94
C ALA A 16 -0.18 14.52 11.67
N ALA A 17 -1.23 15.03 11.02
CA ALA A 17 -2.18 15.98 11.61
C ALA A 17 -2.96 15.42 12.83
N PHE A 18 -2.98 14.09 13.01
CA PHE A 18 -3.71 13.41 14.09
C PHE A 18 -2.84 13.06 15.31
N ALA A 19 -1.64 13.65 15.43
CA ALA A 19 -0.76 13.55 16.61
C ALA A 19 -0.54 12.11 17.11
N GLU A 20 -1.05 11.76 18.29
CA GLU A 20 -0.89 10.42 18.91
C GLU A 20 -1.60 9.30 18.13
N HIS A 21 -2.56 9.65 17.28
CA HIS A 21 -3.28 8.71 16.41
C HIS A 21 -2.76 8.72 14.96
N LYS A 22 -1.62 9.37 14.72
CA LYS A 22 -1.04 9.43 13.37
C LYS A 22 -0.58 8.06 12.90
N TRP A 23 -0.53 7.95 11.57
CA TRP A 23 0.03 6.84 10.81
C TRP A 23 -0.66 5.50 11.09
N ALA A 24 -1.97 5.52 11.26
CA ALA A 24 -2.75 4.33 11.48
C ALA A 24 -4.19 4.49 10.99
N ILE A 25 -4.86 3.36 10.81
CA ILE A 25 -6.29 3.26 10.58
C ILE A 25 -6.95 2.86 11.90
N HIS A 26 -7.65 3.83 12.51
CA HIS A 26 -8.39 3.63 13.75
C HIS A 26 -9.88 3.40 13.53
N TYR A 27 -10.41 3.91 12.43
CA TYR A 27 -11.84 3.94 12.18
C TYR A 27 -12.17 3.50 10.76
N TYR A 28 -13.32 2.86 10.64
CA TYR A 28 -13.93 2.51 9.36
C TYR A 28 -15.45 2.71 9.45
N ALA A 29 -16.11 2.81 8.30
CA ALA A 29 -17.54 2.96 8.23
C ALA A 29 -18.10 2.23 7.02
N ARG A 30 -19.30 1.68 7.18
CA ARG A 30 -20.07 1.11 6.07
C ARG A 30 -20.56 2.23 5.16
N ARG A 31 -20.40 2.07 3.84
CA ARG A 31 -21.05 2.92 2.85
C ARG A 31 -22.54 2.56 2.80
N LEU A 32 -23.39 3.53 3.07
CA LEU A 32 -24.85 3.40 2.97
C LEU A 32 -25.37 3.83 1.60
N GLY A 33 -24.64 4.71 0.93
CA GLY A 33 -24.99 5.24 -0.37
C GLY A 33 -23.93 6.20 -0.90
N HIS A 34 -24.17 6.70 -2.11
CA HIS A 34 -23.43 7.81 -2.66
C HIS A 34 -24.35 8.62 -3.58
N GLU A 35 -24.14 9.93 -3.63
CA GLU A 35 -24.81 10.83 -4.57
C GLU A 35 -23.79 11.64 -5.35
N LEU A 36 -24.15 12.04 -6.56
CA LEU A 36 -23.33 12.91 -7.39
C LEU A 36 -23.86 14.34 -7.24
N LEU A 37 -22.99 15.23 -6.78
CA LEU A 37 -23.27 16.66 -6.59
C LEU A 37 -22.16 17.48 -7.23
N THR A 38 -22.37 18.78 -7.41
CA THR A 38 -21.27 19.70 -7.73
C THR A 38 -20.45 20.02 -6.49
N ARG A 39 -19.18 20.47 -6.67
CA ARG A 39 -18.37 20.95 -5.54
C ARG A 39 -19.08 22.05 -4.76
N ARG A 40 -19.72 22.99 -5.46
CA ARG A 40 -20.44 24.12 -4.85
C ARG A 40 -21.57 23.65 -3.94
N GLU A 41 -22.28 22.60 -4.31
CA GLU A 41 -23.34 22.02 -3.47
C GLU A 41 -22.76 21.27 -2.25
N LEU A 42 -21.58 20.66 -2.39
CA LEU A 42 -20.92 19.91 -1.31
C LEU A 42 -20.16 20.81 -0.32
N LEU A 43 -19.58 21.91 -0.81
CA LEU A 43 -18.74 22.84 -0.07
C LEU A 43 -19.25 24.27 -0.30
N PRO A 44 -20.34 24.68 0.38
CA PRO A 44 -21.04 25.94 0.11
C PRO A 44 -20.21 27.19 0.42
N ASP A 45 -19.20 27.07 1.29
CA ASP A 45 -18.29 28.18 1.67
C ASP A 45 -17.23 28.47 0.59
N GLU A 46 -17.15 27.67 -0.48
CA GLU A 46 -16.21 27.84 -1.58
C GLU A 46 -16.90 27.98 -2.96
N PRO A 47 -17.85 28.93 -3.12
CA PRO A 47 -18.73 28.96 -4.29
C PRO A 47 -18.01 29.30 -5.61
N ASP A 48 -16.93 30.08 -5.54
CA ASP A 48 -16.15 30.55 -6.69
C ASP A 48 -14.89 29.71 -6.96
N HIS A 49 -14.77 28.53 -6.33
CA HIS A 49 -13.63 27.65 -6.59
C HIS A 49 -13.56 27.32 -8.10
N PRO A 50 -12.37 27.23 -8.73
CA PRO A 50 -12.22 26.86 -10.16
C PRO A 50 -12.87 25.53 -10.59
N ARG A 51 -13.35 24.75 -9.62
CA ARG A 51 -13.96 23.43 -9.76
C ARG A 51 -15.39 23.41 -9.20
N ALA A 52 -16.00 24.58 -9.02
CA ALA A 52 -17.30 24.72 -8.37
C ALA A 52 -18.40 23.87 -9.03
N LEU A 53 -18.32 23.71 -10.36
CA LEU A 53 -19.28 22.96 -11.18
C LEU A 53 -18.83 21.52 -11.47
N ASP A 54 -17.64 21.11 -11.01
CA ASP A 54 -17.14 19.76 -11.24
C ASP A 54 -18.00 18.75 -10.46
N PRO A 55 -18.22 17.54 -11.02
CA PRO A 55 -18.94 16.48 -10.33
C PRO A 55 -18.09 15.87 -9.20
N TYR A 56 -18.70 15.72 -8.03
CA TYR A 56 -18.13 15.13 -6.81
C TYR A 56 -19.06 14.03 -6.30
N TYR A 57 -18.45 12.93 -5.85
CA TYR A 57 -19.17 11.90 -5.10
C TYR A 57 -19.25 12.29 -3.63
N LYS A 58 -20.47 12.46 -3.11
CA LYS A 58 -20.72 12.53 -1.68
C LYS A 58 -21.03 11.13 -1.17
N LEU A 59 -20.18 10.65 -0.27
CA LEU A 59 -20.36 9.36 0.37
C LEU A 59 -21.28 9.50 1.58
N GLN A 60 -22.30 8.64 1.66
CA GLN A 60 -23.16 8.52 2.83
C GLN A 60 -22.63 7.35 3.65
N LEU A 61 -22.16 7.64 4.86
CA LEU A 61 -21.51 6.68 5.74
C LEU A 61 -22.39 6.36 6.93
N GLY A 62 -22.36 5.11 7.37
CA GLY A 62 -22.91 4.71 8.66
C GLY A 62 -22.04 5.21 9.82
N PRO A 63 -22.41 4.86 11.07
CA PRO A 63 -21.64 5.21 12.24
C PRO A 63 -20.19 4.72 12.13
N LEU A 64 -19.23 5.57 12.51
CA LEU A 64 -17.82 5.18 12.61
C LEU A 64 -17.69 4.02 13.58
N GLN A 65 -17.04 2.95 13.12
CA GLN A 65 -16.66 1.79 13.91
C GLN A 65 -15.17 1.91 14.26
N ARG A 66 -14.82 1.59 15.51
CA ARG A 66 -13.42 1.55 15.94
C ARG A 66 -12.81 0.20 15.57
N ARG A 67 -11.62 0.22 14.97
CA ARG A 67 -10.79 -0.96 14.74
C ARG A 67 -9.80 -1.09 15.90
N ASP A 68 -9.85 -2.23 16.57
CA ASP A 68 -8.94 -2.57 17.69
C ASP A 68 -8.35 -3.97 17.46
N PRO A 69 -7.01 -4.15 17.44
CA PRO A 69 -6.00 -3.08 17.40
C PRO A 69 -6.10 -2.24 16.12
N PRO A 70 -5.61 -0.99 16.10
CA PRO A 70 -5.55 -0.19 14.88
C PRO A 70 -4.53 -0.77 13.89
N ILE A 71 -4.75 -0.55 12.60
CA ILE A 71 -3.83 -1.00 11.54
C ILE A 71 -2.76 0.09 11.37
N VAL A 72 -1.53 -0.18 11.78
CA VAL A 72 -0.46 0.83 11.85
C VAL A 72 0.41 0.87 10.60
N SER A 73 1.00 2.03 10.31
CA SER A 73 2.04 2.17 9.30
C SER A 73 3.40 2.23 9.99
N LEU A 74 4.20 1.17 9.85
CA LEU A 74 5.52 1.09 10.47
C LEU A 74 6.52 2.06 9.83
N ARG A 75 6.43 2.30 8.52
CA ARG A 75 7.12 3.40 7.83
C ARG A 75 6.17 4.48 7.43
N TRP A 76 6.69 5.70 7.33
CA TRP A 76 5.98 6.77 6.65
C TRP A 76 5.74 6.40 5.18
N ARG A 77 4.51 6.62 4.72
CA ARG A 77 4.11 6.48 3.31
C ARG A 77 2.98 7.43 2.97
N ARG A 78 2.94 7.85 1.71
CA ARG A 78 1.85 8.65 1.15
C ARG A 78 0.78 7.69 0.61
N ILE A 79 -0.38 7.66 1.26
CA ILE A 79 -1.50 6.80 0.88
C ILE A 79 -2.57 7.68 0.23
N SER A 80 -2.93 7.37 -1.01
CA SER A 80 -4.09 7.95 -1.69
C SER A 80 -5.31 7.05 -1.49
N PHE A 81 -5.26 5.85 -2.06
CA PHE A 81 -6.28 4.81 -1.89
C PHE A 81 -5.62 3.45 -1.86
N ILE A 82 -6.13 2.55 -1.02
CA ILE A 82 -5.80 1.12 -1.03
C ILE A 82 -7.12 0.38 -1.19
N HIS A 83 -7.25 -0.40 -2.26
CA HIS A 83 -8.35 -1.33 -2.41
C HIS A 83 -7.96 -2.65 -1.77
N THR A 84 -8.81 -3.12 -0.85
CA THR A 84 -8.58 -4.35 -0.10
C THR A 84 -9.87 -5.14 0.08
N THR A 85 -9.74 -6.39 0.53
CA THR A 85 -10.90 -7.23 0.90
C THR A 85 -11.22 -7.08 2.37
N TRP A 86 -12.48 -7.40 2.73
CA TRP A 86 -12.90 -7.39 4.13
C TRP A 86 -12.07 -8.37 4.98
N ASP A 87 -11.82 -9.58 4.48
CA ASP A 87 -11.06 -10.60 5.19
C ASP A 87 -9.64 -10.13 5.51
N ARG A 88 -8.94 -9.49 4.56
CA ARG A 88 -7.62 -8.89 4.79
C ARG A 88 -7.67 -7.77 5.80
N PHE A 89 -8.64 -6.87 5.70
CA PHE A 89 -8.81 -5.78 6.65
C PHE A 89 -9.03 -6.27 8.10
N GLN A 90 -9.75 -7.38 8.28
CA GLN A 90 -10.02 -7.97 9.60
C GLN A 90 -8.79 -8.57 10.26
N VAL A 91 -7.83 -9.07 9.50
CA VAL A 91 -6.61 -9.71 10.04
C VAL A 91 -5.37 -8.83 9.93
N ALA A 92 -5.42 -7.74 9.16
CA ALA A 92 -4.31 -6.82 8.98
C ALA A 92 -3.89 -6.22 10.32
N GLU A 93 -2.58 -6.29 10.57
CA GLU A 93 -1.92 -5.67 11.71
C GLU A 93 -1.26 -4.35 11.29
N GLU A 94 -0.87 -4.27 10.02
CA GLU A 94 -0.15 -3.14 9.45
C GLU A 94 -0.63 -2.82 8.01
N ILE A 95 -0.26 -1.65 7.47
CA ILE A 95 -0.76 -1.14 6.18
C ILE A 95 -0.41 -2.01 4.96
N ASN A 96 0.77 -2.62 4.89
CA ASN A 96 1.19 -3.50 3.80
C ASN A 96 0.27 -4.72 3.64
N ASP A 97 -0.30 -5.26 4.72
CA ASP A 97 -1.24 -6.38 4.72
C ASP A 97 -2.53 -6.06 3.93
N LEU A 98 -2.83 -4.76 3.74
CA LEU A 98 -4.01 -4.31 2.99
C LEU A 98 -3.85 -4.42 1.47
N PHE A 99 -2.63 -4.46 0.92
CA PHE A 99 -2.45 -4.41 -0.53
C PHE A 99 -2.81 -5.72 -1.21
N VAL A 100 -3.93 -5.74 -1.92
CA VAL A 100 -4.32 -6.85 -2.80
C VAL A 100 -3.57 -6.79 -4.14
N GLU A 101 -3.04 -5.62 -4.50
CA GLU A 101 -2.32 -5.41 -5.75
C GLU A 101 -0.97 -6.13 -5.74
N GLY A 102 -0.96 -7.31 -6.37
CA GLY A 102 0.15 -8.22 -6.53
C GLY A 102 -0.40 -9.59 -6.94
N ASP A 103 0.32 -10.32 -7.79
CA ASP A 103 0.00 -11.72 -8.07
C ASP A 103 0.12 -12.55 -6.78
N GLU A 104 -0.48 -13.75 -6.70
CA GLU A 104 -0.36 -14.70 -5.58
C GLU A 104 1.12 -14.92 -5.18
N PHE A 105 2.01 -14.87 -6.17
CA PHE A 105 3.45 -14.99 -5.98
C PHE A 105 4.07 -13.78 -5.24
N VAL A 106 3.54 -12.57 -5.41
CA VAL A 106 3.96 -11.40 -4.62
C VAL A 106 3.56 -11.57 -3.16
N ASP A 107 2.33 -12.04 -2.90
CA ASP A 107 1.88 -12.35 -1.53
C ASP A 107 2.76 -13.42 -0.89
N ARG A 108 3.03 -14.51 -1.61
CA ARG A 108 3.87 -15.61 -1.13
C ARG A 108 5.28 -15.13 -0.79
N LEU A 109 5.89 -14.32 -1.64
CA LEU A 109 7.21 -13.75 -1.39
C LEU A 109 7.20 -12.74 -0.23
N TYR A 110 6.17 -11.90 -0.13
CA TYR A 110 5.97 -10.97 0.99
C TYR A 110 5.95 -11.71 2.33
N HIS A 111 5.12 -12.75 2.45
CA HIS A 111 5.00 -13.52 3.68
C HIS A 111 6.31 -14.24 4.03
N ALA A 112 6.98 -14.88 3.07
CA ALA A 112 8.25 -15.56 3.30
C ALA A 112 9.36 -14.60 3.79
N LEU A 113 9.39 -13.36 3.26
CA LEU A 113 10.32 -12.33 3.70
C LEU A 113 9.96 -11.78 5.09
N ARG A 114 8.67 -11.62 5.40
CA ARG A 114 8.19 -11.18 6.72
C ARG A 114 8.52 -12.22 7.79
N GLU A 115 8.30 -13.51 7.52
CA GLU A 115 8.70 -14.63 8.39
C GLU A 115 10.22 -14.75 8.58
N SER A 116 10.98 -14.15 7.66
CA SER A 116 12.45 -14.12 7.67
C SER A 116 13.04 -12.85 8.31
N ASP A 117 12.22 -12.04 9.00
CA ASP A 117 12.56 -10.78 9.67
C ASP A 117 13.12 -9.69 8.74
N LEU A 118 12.75 -9.70 7.45
CA LEU A 118 13.27 -8.73 6.47
C LEU A 118 12.36 -7.51 6.28
N GLY A 119 11.13 -7.52 6.82
CA GLY A 119 10.21 -6.37 6.85
C GLY A 119 9.99 -5.67 5.51
N PRO A 120 9.53 -6.39 4.46
CA PRO A 120 9.34 -5.81 3.13
C PRO A 120 8.18 -4.80 3.08
N GLU A 121 8.33 -3.76 2.25
CA GLU A 121 7.28 -2.80 1.92
C GLU A 121 6.63 -3.19 0.59
N ARG A 122 5.29 -3.16 0.50
CA ARG A 122 4.52 -3.42 -0.72
C ARG A 122 4.18 -2.13 -1.47
N GLN A 123 4.04 -2.24 -2.79
CA GLN A 123 3.66 -1.13 -3.69
C GLN A 123 4.51 0.13 -3.42
N PHE A 124 5.82 -0.08 -3.30
CA PHE A 124 6.74 0.95 -2.83
C PHE A 124 7.22 1.82 -4.01
N PRO A 125 7.07 3.15 -3.93
CA PRO A 125 7.55 4.05 -4.98
C PRO A 125 9.07 4.17 -4.92
N VAL A 126 9.72 3.87 -6.05
CA VAL A 126 11.17 3.97 -6.25
C VAL A 126 11.44 4.99 -7.34
N ARG A 127 12.36 5.93 -7.09
CA ARG A 127 12.80 6.90 -8.09
C ARG A 127 14.13 6.47 -8.68
N GLU A 128 14.17 6.26 -9.99
CA GLU A 128 15.40 5.99 -10.75
C GLU A 128 15.49 6.90 -11.96
N SER A 129 16.62 7.60 -12.11
CA SER A 129 16.88 8.50 -13.24
C SER A 129 15.76 9.52 -13.53
N GLY A 130 15.08 9.99 -12.47
CA GLY A 130 13.98 10.96 -12.57
C GLY A 130 12.61 10.35 -12.88
N VAL A 131 12.52 9.04 -13.11
CA VAL A 131 11.26 8.31 -13.33
C VAL A 131 10.85 7.62 -12.03
N GLU A 132 9.57 7.70 -11.69
CA GLU A 132 8.99 7.00 -10.54
C GLU A 132 8.40 5.67 -11.01
N TYR A 133 8.83 4.58 -10.39
CA TYR A 133 8.34 3.23 -10.60
C TYR A 133 7.73 2.70 -9.32
N ILE A 134 6.77 1.79 -9.42
CA ILE A 134 6.24 1.05 -8.27
C ILE A 134 6.88 -0.34 -8.25
N ALA A 135 7.53 -0.66 -7.14
CA ALA A 135 8.04 -1.99 -6.86
C ALA A 135 6.96 -2.84 -6.20
N ASP A 136 6.88 -4.11 -6.59
CA ASP A 136 5.93 -5.05 -5.97
C ASP A 136 6.29 -5.21 -4.49
N LEU A 137 7.59 -5.39 -4.23
CA LEU A 137 8.19 -5.39 -2.90
C LEU A 137 9.45 -4.53 -2.89
N ALA A 138 9.74 -3.89 -1.76
CA ALA A 138 10.97 -3.17 -1.54
C ALA A 138 11.50 -3.39 -0.12
N LEU A 139 12.82 -3.45 0.03
CA LEU A 139 13.46 -3.52 1.33
C LEU A 139 14.38 -2.31 1.50
N PRO A 140 13.94 -1.28 2.24
CA PRO A 140 14.80 -0.17 2.63
C PRO A 140 16.00 -0.68 3.44
N CYS A 141 17.19 -0.42 2.93
CA CYS A 141 18.46 -0.79 3.53
C CYS A 141 19.23 0.47 3.95
N ARG A 142 20.32 0.30 4.70
CA ARG A 142 21.17 1.45 5.08
C ARG A 142 21.72 2.16 3.85
N ASP A 143 22.11 1.40 2.85
CA ASP A 143 22.69 1.89 1.60
C ASP A 143 21.71 1.68 0.42
N GLY A 144 20.61 2.43 0.45
CA GLY A 144 19.60 2.45 -0.62
C GLY A 144 18.50 1.42 -0.43
N VAL A 145 17.83 1.04 -1.53
CA VAL A 145 16.64 0.18 -1.49
C VAL A 145 16.82 -1.03 -2.39
N VAL A 146 16.54 -2.23 -1.88
CA VAL A 146 16.41 -3.43 -2.70
C VAL A 146 15.01 -3.46 -3.28
N SER A 147 14.89 -3.19 -4.58
CA SER A 147 13.62 -3.19 -5.30
C SER A 147 13.39 -4.55 -5.94
N ILE A 148 12.18 -5.10 -5.77
CA ILE A 148 11.82 -6.43 -6.25
C ILE A 148 10.61 -6.32 -7.17
N ARG A 149 10.64 -7.10 -8.26
CA ARG A 149 9.53 -7.32 -9.16
C ARG A 149 9.28 -8.82 -9.33
N VAL A 150 8.01 -9.22 -9.31
CA VAL A 150 7.59 -10.58 -9.65
C VAL A 150 6.89 -10.52 -11.01
N THR A 151 7.53 -11.06 -12.04
CA THR A 151 7.04 -10.94 -13.41
C THR A 151 7.53 -12.10 -14.29
N PRO A 152 6.71 -12.61 -15.22
CA PRO A 152 7.15 -13.57 -16.23
C PRO A 152 7.99 -12.84 -17.30
N GLY A 153 9.23 -12.44 -17.01
CA GLY A 153 10.06 -11.74 -18.00
C GLY A 153 11.31 -11.02 -17.50
N ARG A 154 12.01 -10.36 -18.44
CA ARG A 154 13.32 -9.72 -18.23
C ARG A 154 13.28 -8.59 -17.21
N THR A 155 14.39 -8.54 -16.48
CA THR A 155 14.89 -7.50 -15.58
C THR A 155 14.33 -6.10 -15.85
N GLY A 156 13.80 -5.47 -14.79
CA GLY A 156 13.63 -4.02 -14.74
C GLY A 156 14.96 -3.28 -14.95
N PRO A 157 14.97 -1.94 -14.92
CA PRO A 157 16.21 -1.16 -14.93
C PRO A 157 17.21 -1.76 -13.92
N GLY A 158 18.48 -1.87 -14.32
CA GLY A 158 19.43 -2.93 -13.93
C GLY A 158 19.84 -3.09 -12.45
N ALA A 159 19.12 -2.49 -11.51
CA ALA A 159 19.31 -2.61 -10.07
C ALA A 159 18.19 -3.41 -9.35
N TRP A 160 17.17 -3.90 -10.07
CA TRP A 160 16.01 -4.58 -9.49
C TRP A 160 16.19 -6.09 -9.50
N LEU A 161 15.88 -6.75 -8.37
CA LEU A 161 15.74 -8.19 -8.32
C LEU A 161 14.42 -8.58 -9.00
N SER A 162 14.49 -9.48 -9.96
CA SER A 162 13.32 -9.95 -10.71
C SER A 162 13.17 -11.45 -10.52
N PHE A 163 12.00 -11.90 -10.06
CA PHE A 163 11.68 -13.31 -9.89
C PHE A 163 10.49 -13.67 -10.80
N SER A 164 10.56 -14.83 -11.46
CA SER A 164 9.38 -15.35 -12.17
C SER A 164 8.40 -15.98 -11.18
N PRO A 165 7.10 -15.99 -11.51
CA PRO A 165 6.10 -16.78 -10.79
C PRO A 165 6.54 -18.24 -10.52
N ASP A 166 7.07 -18.92 -11.54
CA ASP A 166 7.53 -20.31 -11.44
C ASP A 166 8.66 -20.45 -10.41
N LEU A 167 9.65 -19.53 -10.43
CA LEU A 167 10.76 -19.55 -9.49
C LEU A 167 10.31 -19.30 -8.05
N VAL A 168 9.39 -18.35 -7.84
CA VAL A 168 8.79 -18.10 -6.52
C VAL A 168 8.02 -19.34 -6.04
N SER A 169 7.40 -20.07 -6.97
CA SER A 169 6.64 -21.27 -6.65
C SER A 169 7.52 -22.46 -6.26
N GLU A 170 8.57 -22.70 -7.05
CA GLU A 170 9.47 -23.86 -6.96
C GLU A 170 10.55 -23.68 -5.88
N ASP A 171 11.09 -22.48 -5.70
CA ASP A 171 12.22 -22.20 -4.81
C ASP A 171 12.09 -20.86 -4.07
N ILE A 172 11.09 -20.77 -3.20
CA ILE A 172 10.87 -19.60 -2.35
C ILE A 172 12.08 -19.30 -1.43
N GLN A 173 12.76 -20.34 -0.93
CA GLN A 173 13.90 -20.17 -0.03
C GLN A 173 15.13 -19.64 -0.77
N GLY A 174 15.35 -20.07 -2.01
CA GLY A 174 16.37 -19.49 -2.89
C GLY A 174 16.09 -18.01 -3.20
N CYS A 175 14.83 -17.64 -3.41
CA CYS A 175 14.43 -16.24 -3.60
C CYS A 175 14.76 -15.39 -2.36
N VAL A 176 14.36 -15.86 -1.17
CA VAL A 176 14.66 -15.19 0.11
C VAL A 176 16.17 -15.08 0.34
N ALA A 177 16.94 -16.14 0.05
CA ALA A 177 18.40 -16.12 0.20
C ALA A 177 19.07 -15.11 -0.75
N ALA A 178 18.61 -15.02 -1.99
CA ALA A 178 19.10 -14.03 -2.96
C ALA A 178 18.84 -12.60 -2.48
N ILE A 179 17.63 -12.33 -1.97
CA ILE A 179 17.26 -11.02 -1.42
C ILE A 179 18.10 -10.70 -0.18
N ARG A 180 18.26 -11.65 0.74
CA ARG A 180 19.08 -11.47 1.96
C ARG A 180 20.53 -11.11 1.63
N ARG A 181 21.11 -11.73 0.59
CA ARG A 181 22.46 -11.41 0.12
C ARG A 181 22.55 -9.96 -0.38
N GLU A 182 21.59 -9.53 -1.20
CA GLU A 182 21.55 -8.15 -1.71
C GLU A 182 21.35 -7.14 -0.56
N VAL A 183 20.46 -7.43 0.38
CA VAL A 183 20.29 -6.63 1.62
C VAL A 183 21.60 -6.52 2.39
N GLY A 184 22.34 -7.62 2.52
CA GLY A 184 23.66 -7.63 3.18
C GLY A 184 24.70 -6.76 2.48
N GLN A 185 24.70 -6.75 1.14
CA GLN A 185 25.57 -5.87 0.34
C GLN A 185 25.26 -4.38 0.52
N ARG A 186 24.04 -4.05 0.98
CA ARG A 186 23.56 -2.68 1.22
C ARG A 186 23.52 -2.30 2.70
N GLY A 187 24.35 -2.95 3.53
CA GLY A 187 24.48 -2.63 4.95
C GLY A 187 23.33 -3.13 5.84
N GLY A 188 22.45 -4.00 5.31
CA GLY A 188 21.33 -4.55 6.04
C GLY A 188 20.08 -3.66 6.06
N ILE A 189 19.00 -4.19 6.64
CA ILE A 189 17.71 -3.48 6.73
C ILE A 189 17.84 -2.20 7.54
N GLN A 190 17.27 -1.12 7.02
CA GLN A 190 17.14 0.14 7.73
C GLN A 190 16.06 0.00 8.80
N PRO A 191 16.29 0.34 10.08
CA PRO A 191 15.22 0.36 11.08
C PRO A 191 14.08 1.31 10.71
N PHE A 192 12.92 1.10 11.36
CA PHE A 192 11.71 1.89 11.21
C PHE A 192 11.73 3.10 12.16
#